data_AF-A0A9W9MTQ5-F1
#
_entry.id   AF-A0A9W9MTQ5-F1
#
_cell.length_a   1.000
_cell.length_b   1.000
_cell.length_c   1.000
_cell.angle_alpha   90.00
_cell.angle_beta   90.00
_cell.angle_gamma   90.00
#
_symmetry.space_group_name_H-M   'P 1'
#
loop_
_entity.id
_entity.type
_entity.pdbx_description
1 polymer ?
#
loop_
_entity_poly.entity_id
_entity_poly.type
_entity_poly.pdbx_seq_one_letter_code
_entity_poly.pdbx_strand_id
1 'polypeptide(L)'
;MNQFIIHSSLDILEEAQWTTGGMYLKHIDTYPPAAAYITAFLTPSGARFLLLHQPPNLPSSTSTGSGLGSSSLLGTAGSTTRASSSSIAANPTSPQTEEAVRQFMNEVYESYVKTAMNPFYKQGMEIKSPVFRSRVTAAGKKWL
;
A
#
# COMPACT_ATOMS: atom_id res chain seq x y z
N MET A 1 12.56 -6.52 -8.31
CA MET A 1 13.04 -5.36 -7.55
C MET A 1 12.33 -5.21 -6.20
N ASN A 2 10.99 -5.10 -6.17
CA ASN A 2 10.22 -4.79 -4.94
C ASN A 2 10.42 -5.79 -3.79
N GLN A 3 10.59 -7.08 -4.09
CA GLN A 3 10.85 -8.10 -3.06
C GLN A 3 12.16 -7.85 -2.31
N PHE A 4 13.22 -7.38 -3.00
CA PHE A 4 14.50 -7.06 -2.37
C PHE A 4 14.40 -5.86 -1.44
N ILE A 5 13.65 -4.83 -1.86
CA ILE A 5 13.41 -3.62 -1.06
C ILE A 5 12.66 -3.96 0.24
N ILE A 6 11.61 -4.79 0.13
CA ILE A 6 10.88 -5.27 1.32
C ILE A 6 11.78 -6.12 2.22
N HIS A 7 12.59 -7.01 1.63
CA HIS A 7 13.46 -7.89 2.40
C HIS A 7 14.54 -7.12 3.17
N SER A 8 15.14 -6.08 2.58
CA SER A 8 16.14 -5.25 3.27
C SER A 8 15.56 -4.47 4.45
N SER A 9 14.26 -4.19 4.46
CA SER A 9 13.60 -3.48 5.57
C SER A 9 13.32 -4.37 6.80
N LEU A 10 13.53 -5.69 6.72
CA LEU A 10 13.24 -6.61 7.82
C LEU A 10 14.11 -6.40 9.05
N ASP A 11 15.36 -5.97 8.85
CA ASP A 11 16.29 -5.70 9.95
C ASP A 11 15.82 -4.49 10.78
N ILE A 12 15.36 -3.43 10.08
CA ILE A 12 14.79 -2.23 10.71
C ILE A 12 13.51 -2.57 11.47
N LEU A 13 12.66 -3.42 10.89
CA LEU A 13 11.45 -3.92 11.54
C LEU A 13 11.78 -4.68 12.84
N GLU A 14 12.82 -5.49 12.82
CA GLU A 14 13.26 -6.31 13.96
C GLU A 14 13.81 -5.47 15.12
N GLU A 15 14.37 -4.31 14.83
CA GLU A 15 14.74 -3.33 15.86
C GLU A 15 13.51 -2.56 16.37
N ALA A 16 12.64 -2.11 15.46
CA ALA A 16 11.47 -1.30 15.79
C ALA A 16 10.41 -2.03 16.65
N GLN A 17 10.33 -3.36 16.56
CA GLN A 17 9.38 -4.14 17.37
C GLN A 17 9.62 -4.02 18.89
N TRP A 18 10.85 -3.71 19.30
CA TRP A 18 11.22 -3.61 20.71
C TRP A 18 11.00 -2.21 21.29
N THR A 19 10.84 -1.21 20.44
CA THR A 19 10.66 0.19 20.83
C THR A 19 9.20 0.63 20.79
N THR A 20 8.37 -0.05 20.01
CA THR A 20 6.97 0.33 19.77
C THR A 20 6.01 -0.67 20.42
N GLY A 21 5.15 -0.22 21.33
CA GLY A 21 4.17 -1.06 22.02
C GLY A 21 2.89 -1.38 21.23
N GLY A 22 2.74 -0.83 20.02
CA GLY A 22 1.56 -1.00 19.17
C GLY A 22 1.80 -1.93 17.98
N MET A 23 0.72 -2.51 17.44
CA MET A 23 0.79 -3.36 16.25
C MET A 23 1.16 -2.58 14.98
N TYR A 24 0.76 -1.31 14.89
CA TYR A 24 1.05 -0.46 13.73
C TYR A 24 2.31 0.36 13.98
N LEU A 25 3.39 0.03 13.27
CA LEU A 25 4.70 0.68 13.39
C LEU A 25 4.86 1.89 12.48
N LYS A 26 3.79 2.24 11.74
CA LYS A 26 3.79 3.33 10.75
C LYS A 26 4.87 3.09 9.70
N HIS A 27 5.52 4.17 9.29
CA HIS A 27 6.64 4.18 8.37
C HIS A 27 7.92 3.70 9.06
N ILE A 28 8.58 2.71 8.47
CA ILE A 28 9.83 2.16 8.99
C ILE A 28 11.04 2.48 8.10
N ASP A 29 10.86 2.63 6.79
CA ASP A 29 11.96 2.84 5.86
C ASP A 29 11.48 3.44 4.53
N THR A 30 12.36 4.20 3.87
CA THR A 30 12.15 4.77 2.54
C THR A 30 13.23 4.26 1.60
N TYR A 31 12.85 3.76 0.43
CA TYR A 31 13.77 3.43 -0.65
C TYR A 31 13.93 4.62 -1.61
N PRO A 32 15.05 5.38 -1.55
CA PRO A 32 15.17 6.66 -2.25
C PRO A 32 15.06 6.57 -3.78
N PRO A 33 15.64 5.58 -4.48
CA PRO A 33 15.62 5.54 -5.95
C PRO A 33 14.23 5.46 -6.59
N ALA A 34 13.23 4.97 -5.84
CA ALA A 34 11.86 4.85 -6.33
C ALA A 34 10.85 5.62 -5.45
N ALA A 35 11.34 6.49 -4.56
CA ALA A 35 10.56 7.19 -3.54
C ALA A 35 9.53 6.27 -2.85
N ALA A 36 9.90 5.00 -2.63
CA ALA A 36 8.96 4.00 -2.11
C ALA A 36 9.00 4.02 -0.59
N TYR A 37 7.82 4.09 0.01
CA TYR A 37 7.64 4.12 1.45
C TYR A 37 7.26 2.72 1.92
N ILE A 38 7.91 2.28 3.00
CA ILE A 38 7.66 0.99 3.63
C ILE A 38 6.98 1.25 4.96
N THR A 39 5.79 0.70 5.10
CA THR A 39 5.04 0.71 6.36
C THR A 39 4.93 -0.71 6.91
N ALA A 40 4.98 -0.82 8.23
CA ALA A 40 4.98 -2.11 8.90
C ALA A 40 3.86 -2.26 9.92
N PHE A 41 3.35 -3.48 10.00
CA PHE A 41 2.36 -3.90 10.99
C PHE A 41 2.76 -5.25 11.57
N LEU A 42 2.99 -5.28 12.88
CA LEU A 42 3.38 -6.45 13.64
C LEU A 42 2.19 -7.02 14.39
N THR A 43 1.95 -8.31 14.20
CA THR A 43 0.88 -9.02 14.91
C THR A 43 1.39 -9.59 16.24
N PRO A 44 0.52 -9.77 17.26
CA PRO A 44 0.89 -10.42 18.52
C PRO A 44 1.42 -11.85 18.36
N SER A 45 1.05 -12.53 17.26
CA SER A 45 1.54 -13.88 16.94
C SER A 45 2.90 -13.88 16.21
N GLY A 46 3.55 -12.72 16.06
CA GLY A 46 4.85 -12.57 15.39
C GLY A 46 4.81 -12.54 13.86
N ALA A 47 3.63 -12.57 13.24
CA ALA A 47 3.51 -12.35 11.80
C ALA A 47 3.76 -10.87 11.46
N ARG A 48 4.57 -10.64 10.43
CA ARG A 48 5.07 -9.33 9.99
C ARG A 48 4.38 -8.96 8.68
N PHE A 49 3.59 -7.89 8.65
CA PHE A 49 3.02 -7.34 7.43
C PHE A 49 3.81 -6.10 6.99
N LEU A 50 4.20 -6.08 5.72
CA LEU A 50 4.94 -5.00 5.11
C LEU A 50 4.19 -4.51 3.88
N LEU A 51 3.98 -3.20 3.79
CA LEU A 51 3.36 -2.55 2.65
C LEU A 51 4.33 -1.54 2.06
N LEU A 52 4.71 -1.80 0.81
CA LEU A 52 5.43 -0.85 -0.03
C LEU A 52 4.41 -0.05 -0.83
N HIS A 53 4.41 1.27 -0.66
CA HIS A 53 3.58 2.18 -1.44
C HIS A 53 4.44 3.30 -2.03
N GLN A 54 4.06 3.77 -3.21
CA GLN A 54 4.73 4.87 -3.89
C GLN A 54 3.77 6.05 -3.95
N PRO A 55 4.26 7.29 -3.77
CA PRO A 55 3.49 8.44 -4.22
C PRO A 55 3.23 8.28 -5.72
N PRO A 56 2.06 8.71 -6.22
CA PRO A 56 1.77 8.65 -7.64
C PRO A 56 2.85 9.43 -8.35
N ASN A 57 3.36 8.84 -9.42
CA ASN A 57 4.07 9.62 -10.41
C ASN A 57 3.04 10.58 -11.00
N LEU A 58 3.05 11.84 -10.54
CA LEU A 58 2.54 12.89 -11.40
C LEU A 58 3.35 12.77 -12.69
N PRO A 59 2.71 12.71 -13.88
CA PRO A 59 3.46 12.71 -15.12
C PRO A 59 4.35 13.94 -15.07
N SER A 60 5.66 13.73 -14.96
CA SER A 60 6.63 14.76 -15.24
C SER A 60 6.26 15.23 -16.63
N SER A 61 5.74 16.46 -16.71
CA SER A 61 5.53 17.11 -17.99
C SER A 61 6.91 17.24 -18.61
N THR A 62 7.31 16.24 -19.39
CA THR A 62 8.44 16.35 -20.29
C THR A 62 8.07 17.50 -21.21
N SER A 63 8.70 18.65 -20.97
CA SER A 63 8.64 19.81 -21.84
C SER A 63 9.38 19.48 -23.13
N THR A 64 8.80 18.63 -23.97
CA THR A 64 9.12 18.56 -25.40
C THR A 64 8.55 19.82 -26.02
N GLY A 65 9.40 20.83 -26.20
CA GLY A 65 9.05 22.01 -26.99
C GLY A 65 8.63 21.60 -28.39
N SER A 66 7.46 22.08 -28.84
CA SER A 66 7.13 22.19 -30.26
C SER A 66 5.90 23.09 -30.47
N GLY A 67 6.09 24.13 -31.28
CA GLY A 67 5.04 24.66 -32.17
C GLY A 67 4.05 25.67 -31.60
N LEU A 68 4.25 26.95 -31.94
CA LEU A 68 3.15 27.92 -32.08
C LEU A 68 2.14 27.41 -33.11
N GLY A 69 0.84 27.45 -32.80
CA GLY A 69 -0.20 27.17 -33.79
C GLY A 69 -1.64 27.13 -33.25
N SER A 70 -2.31 28.28 -33.35
CA SER A 70 -3.74 28.45 -33.68
C SER A 70 -4.87 27.80 -32.82
N SER A 71 -5.68 28.70 -32.28
CA SER A 71 -7.13 28.62 -32.01
C SER A 71 -7.95 27.47 -32.64
N SER A 72 -8.78 26.81 -31.85
CA SER A 72 -10.21 26.65 -32.19
C SER A 72 -11.06 26.10 -31.04
N LEU A 73 -12.36 26.31 -31.18
CA LEU A 73 -13.43 26.19 -30.21
C LEU A 73 -14.04 24.77 -30.15
N LEU A 74 -14.65 24.48 -28.99
CA LEU A 74 -15.88 23.70 -28.74
C LEU A 74 -16.00 22.25 -29.27
N GLY A 75 -16.20 21.31 -28.33
CA GLY A 75 -16.73 19.98 -28.62
C GLY A 75 -17.04 19.17 -27.35
N THR A 76 -18.32 19.13 -26.98
CA THR A 76 -18.95 18.25 -25.99
C THR A 76 -18.93 16.78 -26.42
N ALA A 77 -18.57 15.86 -25.51
CA ALA A 77 -19.38 14.68 -25.12
C ALA A 77 -18.53 13.58 -24.45
N GLY A 78 -19.04 13.05 -23.34
CA GLY A 78 -18.91 11.64 -22.96
C GLY A 78 -17.57 11.22 -22.35
N SER A 79 -17.47 11.31 -21.02
CA SER A 79 -16.58 10.42 -20.27
C SER A 79 -17.14 10.18 -18.88
N THR A 80 -17.50 8.92 -18.66
CA THR A 80 -17.75 8.28 -17.38
C THR A 80 -16.91 8.88 -16.26
N THR A 81 -17.55 9.43 -15.21
CA THR A 81 -16.89 9.70 -13.93
C THR A 81 -16.54 8.36 -13.29
N ARG A 82 -15.42 7.83 -13.78
CA ARG A 82 -14.68 6.71 -13.24
C ARG A 82 -14.36 7.02 -11.80
N ALA A 83 -14.71 6.06 -10.95
CA ALA A 83 -14.12 5.75 -9.66
C ALA A 83 -13.61 6.95 -8.86
N SER A 84 -14.31 7.27 -7.77
CA SER A 84 -13.70 7.83 -6.58
C SER A 84 -12.65 6.86 -6.04
N SER A 85 -11.50 6.76 -6.71
CA SER A 85 -10.28 6.22 -6.13
C SER A 85 -9.85 7.29 -5.14
N SER A 86 -10.04 7.03 -3.85
CA SER A 86 -9.42 7.78 -2.76
C SER A 86 -7.91 7.62 -2.89
N SER A 87 -7.33 8.34 -3.83
CA SER A 87 -5.93 8.25 -4.17
C SER A 87 -5.18 8.80 -2.97
N ILE A 88 -4.46 7.92 -2.28
CA ILE A 88 -3.50 8.14 -1.18
C ILE A 88 -2.32 9.05 -1.58
N ALA A 89 -2.51 9.83 -2.63
CA ALA A 89 -1.53 10.00 -3.67
C ALA A 89 -0.94 11.44 -3.64
N ALA A 90 -1.29 12.27 -2.66
CA ALA A 90 -0.59 13.55 -2.51
C ALA A 90 0.57 13.47 -1.51
N ASN A 91 0.45 12.65 -0.45
CA ASN A 91 1.47 12.61 0.60
C ASN A 91 1.44 11.28 1.40
N PRO A 92 2.51 10.46 1.30
CA PRO A 92 2.63 9.18 2.01
C PRO A 92 2.74 9.32 3.54
N THR A 93 3.08 10.49 4.07
CA THR A 93 3.18 10.77 5.51
C THR A 93 2.00 11.58 6.05
N SER A 94 0.95 11.80 5.23
CA SER A 94 -0.23 12.51 5.73
C SER A 94 -0.99 11.66 6.77
N PRO A 95 -1.56 12.29 7.81
CA PRO A 95 -2.35 11.57 8.81
C PRO A 95 -3.50 10.75 8.21
N GLN A 96 -4.10 11.24 7.13
CA GLN A 96 -5.17 10.56 6.41
C GLN A 96 -4.67 9.27 5.73
N THR A 97 -3.51 9.34 5.07
CA THR A 97 -2.88 8.15 4.47
C THR A 97 -2.48 7.15 5.56
N GLU A 98 -1.90 7.61 6.67
CA GLU A 98 -1.54 6.72 7.78
C GLU A 98 -2.76 6.00 8.37
N GLU A 99 -3.90 6.68 8.51
CA GLU A 99 -5.13 6.09 9.00
C GLU A 99 -5.68 5.05 8.01
N ALA A 100 -5.69 5.38 6.72
CA ALA A 100 -6.15 4.47 5.67
C ALA A 100 -5.30 3.19 5.62
N VAL A 101 -3.96 3.32 5.68
CA VAL A 101 -3.03 2.19 5.73
C VAL A 101 -3.23 1.37 7.02
N ARG A 102 -3.42 2.01 8.16
CA ARG A 102 -3.71 1.30 9.43
C ARG A 102 -4.99 0.48 9.30
N GLN A 103 -6.04 1.07 8.76
CA GLN A 103 -7.33 0.39 8.62
C GLN A 103 -7.26 -0.76 7.60
N PHE A 104 -6.51 -0.59 6.50
CA PHE A 104 -6.17 -1.67 5.59
C PHE A 104 -5.46 -2.83 6.29
N MET A 105 -4.41 -2.55 7.06
CA MET A 105 -3.64 -3.56 7.79
C MET A 105 -4.49 -4.33 8.81
N ASN A 106 -5.39 -3.62 9.51
CA ASN A 106 -6.34 -4.25 10.45
C ASN A 106 -7.31 -5.20 9.73
N GLU A 107 -7.85 -4.82 8.57
CA GLU A 107 -8.77 -5.66 7.79
C GLU A 107 -8.07 -6.89 7.20
N VAL A 108 -6.82 -6.73 6.77
CA VAL A 108 -5.95 -7.84 6.34
C VAL A 108 -5.63 -8.76 7.51
N TYR A 109 -5.34 -8.21 8.70
CA TYR A 109 -5.08 -8.99 9.91
C TYR A 109 -6.28 -9.86 10.31
N GLU A 110 -7.49 -9.30 10.29
CA GLU A 110 -8.70 -10.06 10.59
C GLU A 110 -8.91 -11.22 9.60
N SER A 111 -8.64 -10.98 8.31
CA SER A 111 -8.70 -12.01 7.27
C SER A 111 -7.60 -13.06 7.43
N TYR A 112 -6.41 -12.65 7.88
CA TYR A 112 -5.28 -13.52 8.15
C TYR A 112 -5.57 -14.45 9.33
N VAL A 113 -6.06 -13.92 10.45
CA VAL A 113 -6.41 -14.72 11.64
C VAL A 113 -7.44 -15.80 11.29
N LYS A 114 -8.50 -15.45 10.55
CA LYS A 114 -9.50 -16.42 10.09
C LYS A 114 -8.89 -17.56 9.25
N THR A 115 -7.85 -17.26 8.48
CA THR A 115 -7.15 -18.26 7.66
C THR A 115 -6.19 -19.08 8.53
N ALA A 116 -5.49 -18.45 9.47
CA ALA A 116 -4.54 -19.09 10.37
C ALA A 116 -5.20 -20.00 11.40
N MET A 117 -6.45 -19.72 11.80
CA MET A 117 -7.25 -20.56 12.69
C MET A 117 -7.83 -21.81 12.01
N ASN A 118 -7.66 -21.95 10.69
CA ASN A 118 -8.06 -23.17 10.00
C ASN A 118 -7.16 -24.34 10.46
N PRO A 119 -7.70 -25.44 11.00
CA PRO A 119 -6.90 -26.57 11.49
C PRO A 119 -6.06 -27.25 10.40
N PHE A 120 -6.37 -27.02 9.12
CA PHE A 120 -5.59 -27.53 7.98
C PHE A 120 -4.47 -26.58 7.54
N TYR A 121 -4.42 -25.37 8.08
CA TYR A 121 -3.36 -24.41 7.79
C TYR A 121 -2.22 -24.60 8.78
N LYS A 122 -1.01 -24.87 8.27
CA LYS A 122 0.20 -24.90 9.10
C LYS A 122 0.87 -23.53 9.09
N GLN A 123 1.34 -23.10 10.26
CA GLN A 123 2.08 -21.85 10.38
C GLN A 123 3.32 -21.88 9.48
N GLY A 124 3.56 -20.77 8.76
CA GLY A 124 4.67 -20.64 7.80
C GLY A 124 4.39 -21.18 6.39
N MET A 125 3.24 -21.82 6.13
CA MET A 125 2.85 -22.18 4.76
C MET A 125 2.37 -20.96 3.96
N GLU A 126 2.47 -21.06 2.64
CA GLU A 126 1.90 -20.06 1.73
C GLU A 126 0.35 -20.05 1.79
N ILE A 127 -0.24 -18.86 1.90
CA ILE A 127 -1.69 -18.69 1.87
C ILE A 127 -2.22 -18.77 0.44
N LYS A 128 -2.78 -19.92 0.06
CA LYS A 128 -3.38 -20.14 -1.29
C LYS A 128 -4.90 -19.94 -1.34
N SER A 129 -5.51 -19.46 -0.25
CA SER A 129 -6.96 -19.31 -0.16
C SER A 129 -7.50 -18.23 -1.13
N PRO A 130 -8.41 -18.57 -2.07
CA PRO A 130 -9.00 -17.59 -2.98
C PRO A 130 -9.89 -16.58 -2.24
N VAL A 131 -10.52 -17.01 -1.13
CA VAL A 131 -11.33 -16.13 -0.27
C VAL A 131 -10.46 -15.07 0.39
N PHE A 132 -9.28 -15.47 0.90
CA PHE A 132 -8.31 -14.52 1.48
C PHE A 132 -7.87 -13.49 0.45
N ARG A 133 -7.47 -13.94 -0.75
CA ARG A 133 -7.06 -13.04 -1.85
C ARG A 133 -8.17 -12.07 -2.24
N SER A 134 -9.42 -12.53 -2.30
CA SER A 134 -10.58 -11.70 -2.60
C SER A 134 -10.78 -10.60 -1.55
N ARG A 135 -10.70 -10.95 -0.26
CA ARG A 135 -10.84 -9.99 0.85
C ARG A 135 -9.72 -8.96 0.88
N VAL A 136 -8.46 -9.37 0.71
CA VAL A 136 -7.33 -8.44 0.63
C VAL A 136 -7.46 -7.50 -0.58
N THR A 137 -7.93 -8.01 -1.72
CA THR A 137 -8.17 -7.18 -2.92
C THR A 137 -9.29 -6.16 -2.69
N ALA A 138 -10.37 -6.55 -2.01
CA ALA A 138 -11.47 -5.66 -1.66
C ALA A 138 -11.02 -4.57 -0.67
N ALA A 139 -10.25 -4.95 0.36
CA ALA A 139 -9.66 -4.00 1.31
C ALA A 139 -8.71 -3.03 0.62
N GLY A 140 -7.87 -3.53 -0.30
CA GLY A 140 -6.97 -2.69 -1.11
C GLY A 140 -7.75 -1.63 -1.89
N LYS A 141 -8.81 -2.01 -2.61
CA LYS A 141 -9.65 -1.05 -3.36
C LYS A 141 -10.37 -0.02 -2.48
N LYS A 142 -10.63 -0.37 -1.22
CA LYS A 142 -11.38 0.47 -0.29
C LYS A 142 -10.49 1.50 0.39
N TRP A 143 -9.26 1.11 0.71
CA TRP A 143 -8.36 1.88 1.55
C TRP A 143 -7.13 2.42 0.83
N LEU A 144 -6.71 1.85 -0.31
CA LEU A 144 -5.47 2.18 -1.04
C LEU A 144 -5.76 2.71 -2.46
#